data_AF-I0L7D9-F1
#
_entry.id   AF-I0L7D9-F1
#
_cell.length_a   1.000
_cell.length_b   1.000
_cell.length_c   1.000
_cell.angle_alpha   90.00
_cell.angle_beta   90.00
_cell.angle_gamma   90.00
#
_symmetry.space_group_name_H-M   'P 1'
#
loop_
_entity.id
_entity.type
_entity.pdbx_description
1 polymer ?
#
loop_
_entity_poly.entity_id
_entity_poly.type
_entity_poly.pdbx_seq_one_letter_code
_entity_poly.pdbx_strand_id
1 'polypeptide(L)'
;MTDFRLLGALDVTVDGVRVPVRAPKQRALLVTLLLRANDEVPMDELYWRLWDQRPPAAPAAALHVHVARLRAVLGDRSGTAGREGRPRVRSLGGGYLLQTPPETVDLFRFRNAAQEPCGPGSPAIRQANSDTYGQPWESGATTRPRGRRSPRSPSFPPSPPKPVRHCSRNGCG
;
A
#
# COMPACT_ATOMS: atom_id res chain seq x y z
N MET A 1 27.05 -7.02 0.89
CA MET A 1 26.02 -6.61 1.88
C MET A 1 25.01 -5.71 1.17
N THR A 2 23.72 -5.87 1.44
CA THR A 2 22.65 -5.11 0.76
C THR A 2 22.04 -4.09 1.72
N ASP A 3 21.83 -2.85 1.27
CA ASP A 3 21.23 -1.77 2.05
C ASP A 3 20.13 -1.09 1.22
N PHE A 4 18.97 -0.89 1.83
CA PHE A 4 17.79 -0.25 1.25
C PHE A 4 17.44 1.01 2.04
N ARG A 5 17.38 2.14 1.33
CA ARG A 5 16.98 3.43 1.91
C ARG A 5 15.65 3.88 1.33
N LEU A 6 14.64 4.00 2.17
CA LEU A 6 13.28 4.43 1.82
C LEU A 6 12.87 5.75 2.46
N LEU A 7 13.50 6.18 3.56
CA LEU A 7 13.15 7.40 4.30
C LEU A 7 13.60 8.70 3.58
N GLY A 8 13.73 8.65 2.26
CA GLY A 8 14.18 9.73 1.40
C GLY A 8 14.10 9.32 -0.08
N ALA A 9 15.12 9.68 -0.86
CA ALA A 9 15.22 9.14 -2.21
C ALA A 9 15.50 7.63 -2.16
N LEU A 10 14.67 6.83 -2.84
CA LEU A 10 14.85 5.37 -2.89
C LEU A 10 16.26 5.03 -3.38
N ASP A 11 17.04 4.41 -2.49
CA ASP A 11 18.40 3.97 -2.77
C ASP A 11 18.57 2.48 -2.50
N VAL A 12 19.25 1.81 -3.41
CA VAL A 12 19.51 0.37 -3.33
C VAL A 12 21.00 0.18 -3.52
N THR A 13 21.66 -0.36 -2.50
CA THR A 13 23.08 -0.69 -2.55
C THR A 13 23.22 -2.19 -2.44
N VAL A 14 23.76 -2.86 -3.46
CA VAL A 14 24.01 -4.31 -3.47
C VAL A 14 25.52 -4.51 -3.47
N ASP A 15 26.04 -5.18 -2.45
CA ASP A 15 27.47 -5.45 -2.30
C ASP A 15 28.35 -4.19 -2.35
N GLY A 16 27.86 -3.10 -1.76
CA GLY A 16 28.55 -1.81 -1.75
C GLY A 16 28.43 -1.01 -3.05
N VAL A 17 27.77 -1.56 -4.08
CA VAL A 17 27.53 -0.87 -5.35
C VAL A 17 26.11 -0.33 -5.39
N ARG A 18 25.97 0.98 -5.63
CA ARG A 18 24.68 1.64 -5.81
C ARG A 18 24.04 1.17 -7.13
N VAL A 19 22.85 0.57 -7.04
CA VAL A 19 22.12 0.06 -8.21
C VAL A 19 20.93 0.98 -8.51
N PRO A 20 20.95 1.74 -9.63
CA PRO A 20 19.90 2.69 -9.93
C PRO A 20 18.63 2.00 -10.43
N VAL A 21 17.56 2.05 -9.64
CA VAL A 21 16.22 1.63 -10.08
C VAL A 21 15.55 2.79 -10.81
N ARG A 22 15.77 2.90 -12.12
CA ARG A 22 15.33 4.07 -12.90
C ARG A 22 13.83 4.08 -13.22
N ALA A 23 13.20 2.92 -13.39
CA ALA A 23 11.80 2.87 -13.81
C ALA A 23 10.85 3.18 -12.65
N PRO A 24 9.93 4.16 -12.77
CA PRO A 24 9.05 4.57 -11.68
C PRO A 24 8.17 3.42 -11.17
N LYS A 25 7.67 2.57 -12.07
CA LYS A 25 6.88 1.38 -11.70
C LYS A 25 7.69 0.32 -10.96
N GLN A 26 8.97 0.14 -11.30
CA GLN A 26 9.86 -0.76 -10.57
C GLN A 26 10.18 -0.23 -9.18
N ARG A 27 10.36 1.09 -9.05
CA ARG A 27 10.53 1.75 -7.75
C ARG A 27 9.30 1.55 -6.88
N ALA A 28 8.10 1.79 -7.43
CA ALA A 28 6.84 1.58 -6.72
C ALA A 28 6.67 0.12 -6.27
N LEU A 29 6.99 -0.85 -7.15
CA LEU A 29 6.99 -2.27 -6.82
C LEU A 29 7.96 -2.59 -5.68
N LEU A 30 9.20 -2.14 -5.79
CA LEU A 30 10.22 -2.39 -4.78
C LEU A 30 9.84 -1.77 -3.43
N VAL A 31 9.35 -0.52 -3.43
CA VAL A 31 8.88 0.15 -2.21
C VAL A 31 7.73 -0.62 -1.59
N THR A 32 6.73 -1.04 -2.38
CA THR A 32 5.58 -1.81 -1.87
C THR A 32 6.02 -3.11 -1.21
N LEU A 33 6.97 -3.82 -1.83
CA LEU A 33 7.54 -5.04 -1.28
C LEU A 33 8.43 -4.80 -0.04
N LEU A 34 9.16 -3.68 0.02
CA LEU A 34 9.99 -3.31 1.18
C LEU A 34 9.17 -2.84 2.38
N LEU A 35 8.04 -2.16 2.14
CA LEU A 35 7.10 -1.74 3.20
C LEU A 35 6.50 -2.93 3.95
N ARG A 36 6.34 -4.05 3.25
CA ARG A 36 5.85 -5.34 3.74
C ARG A 36 6.94 -6.41 3.60
N ALA A 37 8.20 -6.06 3.87
CA ALA A 37 9.28 -7.03 3.73
C ALA A 37 9.04 -8.22 4.67
N ASN A 38 9.36 -9.42 4.19
CA ASN A 38 9.08 -10.71 4.82
C ASN A 38 7.60 -11.10 4.91
N ASP A 39 6.68 -10.28 4.40
CA ASP A 39 5.25 -10.60 4.27
C ASP A 39 4.85 -10.80 2.80
N GLU A 40 3.79 -11.56 2.59
CA GLU A 40 3.18 -11.73 1.26
C GLU A 40 2.35 -10.50 0.89
N VAL A 41 2.60 -9.98 -0.32
CA VAL A 41 1.77 -8.96 -0.95
C VAL A 41 0.97 -9.59 -2.08
N PRO A 42 -0.38 -9.58 -2.01
CA PRO A 42 -1.23 -10.19 -3.02
C PRO A 42 -1.13 -9.45 -4.35
N MET A 43 -1.33 -10.16 -5.46
CA MET A 43 -1.23 -9.58 -6.81
C MET A 43 -2.20 -8.41 -7.03
N ASP A 44 -3.42 -8.47 -6.48
CA ASP A 44 -4.42 -7.40 -6.62
C ASP A 44 -3.95 -6.09 -5.98
N GLU A 45 -3.29 -6.17 -4.81
CA GLU A 45 -2.70 -5.00 -4.16
C GLU A 45 -1.55 -4.43 -5.00
N LEU A 46 -0.73 -5.30 -5.58
CA LEU A 46 0.33 -4.86 -6.50
C LEU A 46 -0.24 -4.20 -7.75
N TYR A 47 -1.35 -4.69 -8.30
CA TYR A 47 -2.00 -4.07 -9.45
C TYR A 47 -2.46 -2.65 -9.14
N TRP A 48 -3.14 -2.49 -8.01
CA TRP A 48 -3.59 -1.21 -7.51
C TRP A 48 -2.42 -0.24 -7.28
N ARG A 49 -1.32 -0.70 -6.64
CA ARG A 49 -0.17 0.16 -6.34
C ARG A 49 0.64 0.56 -7.56
N LEU A 50 0.73 -0.28 -8.60
CA LEU A 50 1.55 -0.03 -9.78
C LEU A 50 0.81 0.69 -10.91
N TRP A 51 -0.49 0.42 -11.06
CA TRP A 51 -1.29 0.88 -12.19
C TRP A 51 -2.55 1.64 -11.79
N ASP A 52 -2.88 1.69 -10.49
CA ASP A 52 -4.07 2.37 -9.97
C ASP A 52 -5.31 1.93 -10.77
N GLN A 53 -6.05 2.87 -11.37
CA GLN A 53 -7.25 2.58 -12.17
C GLN A 53 -6.97 2.18 -13.63
N ARG A 54 -5.71 2.06 -14.07
CA ARG A 54 -5.36 1.79 -15.49
C ARG A 54 -4.39 0.61 -15.65
N PRO A 55 -4.81 -0.61 -15.31
CA PRO A 55 -4.02 -1.81 -15.59
C PRO A 55 -3.89 -2.04 -17.11
N PRO A 56 -2.77 -2.61 -17.57
CA PRO A 56 -2.60 -3.04 -18.95
C PRO A 56 -3.49 -4.26 -19.23
N ALA A 57 -3.65 -4.63 -20.51
CA ALA A 57 -4.45 -5.79 -20.91
C ALA A 57 -4.04 -7.11 -20.23
N ALA A 58 -2.78 -7.25 -19.83
CA ALA A 58 -2.24 -8.39 -19.09
C ALA A 58 -1.40 -7.94 -17.88
N PRO A 59 -2.03 -7.63 -16.72
CA PRO A 59 -1.33 -7.09 -15.55
C PRO A 59 -0.39 -8.10 -14.91
N ALA A 60 -0.76 -9.39 -14.89
CA ALA A 60 0.12 -10.48 -14.42
C ALA A 60 1.42 -10.54 -15.23
N ALA A 61 1.34 -10.56 -16.56
CA ALA A 61 2.52 -10.60 -17.43
C ALA A 61 3.43 -9.38 -17.22
N ALA A 62 2.85 -8.19 -17.12
CA ALA A 62 3.60 -6.96 -16.86
C ALA A 62 4.29 -6.98 -15.49
N LEU A 63 3.62 -7.51 -14.45
CA LEU A 63 4.18 -7.68 -13.12
C LEU A 63 5.35 -8.67 -13.13
N HIS A 64 5.22 -9.81 -13.80
CA HIS A 64 6.32 -10.77 -13.97
C HIS A 64 7.56 -10.13 -14.61
N VAL A 65 7.39 -9.28 -15.63
CA VAL A 65 8.50 -8.55 -16.26
C VAL A 65 9.16 -7.59 -15.28
N HIS A 66 8.37 -6.84 -14.49
CA HIS A 66 8.91 -5.94 -13.48
C HIS A 66 9.67 -6.70 -12.39
N VAL A 67 9.14 -7.83 -11.92
CA VAL A 67 9.78 -8.70 -10.93
C VAL A 67 11.05 -9.35 -11.46
N ALA A 68 11.05 -9.84 -12.70
CA ALA A 68 12.24 -10.42 -13.32
C ALA A 68 13.38 -9.41 -13.44
N ARG A 69 13.06 -8.17 -13.85
CA ARG A 69 14.05 -7.08 -13.88
C ARG A 69 14.51 -6.68 -12.48
N LEU A 70 13.61 -6.69 -11.49
CA LEU A 70 13.98 -6.40 -10.10
C LEU A 70 14.93 -7.47 -9.54
N ARG A 71 14.66 -8.75 -9.82
CA ARG A 71 15.54 -9.88 -9.49
C ARG A 71 16.92 -9.72 -10.12
N ALA A 72 16.99 -9.29 -11.38
CA ALA A 72 18.25 -9.03 -12.05
C ALA A 72 19.05 -7.90 -11.38
N VAL A 73 18.38 -6.81 -10.98
CA VAL A 73 18.96 -5.68 -10.23
C VAL A 73 19.49 -6.10 -8.87
N LEU A 74 18.79 -6.98 -8.16
CA LEU A 74 19.18 -7.49 -6.84
C LEU A 74 20.23 -8.61 -6.89
N GLY A 75 20.62 -9.05 -8.10
CA GLY A 75 21.54 -10.17 -8.29
C GLY A 75 20.92 -11.55 -7.99
N ASP A 76 19.61 -11.63 -7.77
CA ASP A 76 18.84 -12.85 -7.51
C ASP A 76 18.29 -13.45 -8.82
N ARG A 77 19.18 -13.75 -9.77
CA ARG A 77 18.77 -14.21 -11.12
C ARG A 77 18.05 -15.57 -11.11
N SER A 78 18.25 -16.41 -10.08
CA SER A 78 17.67 -17.76 -10.04
C SER A 78 16.42 -17.88 -9.15
N GLY A 79 16.08 -16.85 -8.35
CA GLY A 79 14.99 -16.92 -7.37
C GLY A 79 15.15 -18.02 -6.30
N THR A 80 16.32 -18.66 -6.25
CA THR A 80 16.61 -19.89 -5.48
C THR A 80 17.97 -19.82 -4.78
N ALA A 81 18.96 -19.15 -5.37
CA ALA A 81 20.32 -19.08 -4.87
C ALA A 81 20.57 -17.75 -4.17
N GLY A 82 20.06 -17.58 -2.95
CA GLY A 82 20.70 -16.62 -2.06
C GLY A 82 21.71 -17.33 -1.17
N ARG A 83 22.83 -16.65 -0.97
CA ARG A 83 23.55 -16.75 0.30
C ARG A 83 22.63 -16.24 1.42
N GLU A 84 22.87 -16.73 2.62
CA GLU A 84 22.29 -16.19 3.85
C GLU A 84 22.52 -14.66 3.90
N GLY A 85 21.48 -13.90 4.25
CA GLY A 85 21.55 -12.44 4.33
C GLY A 85 21.39 -11.64 3.03
N ARG A 86 21.08 -12.26 1.87
CA ARG A 86 20.73 -11.53 0.63
C ARG A 86 19.22 -11.34 0.44
N PRO A 87 18.77 -10.21 -0.14
CA PRO A 87 17.37 -10.02 -0.52
C PRO A 87 16.97 -11.00 -1.61
N ARG A 88 15.78 -11.59 -1.48
CA ARG A 88 15.20 -12.52 -2.46
C ARG A 88 13.75 -12.20 -2.72
N VAL A 89 13.34 -12.22 -3.98
CA VAL A 89 11.93 -12.01 -4.35
C VAL A 89 11.31 -13.36 -4.66
N ARG A 90 10.45 -13.86 -3.78
CA ARG A 90 9.70 -15.10 -3.98
C ARG A 90 8.37 -14.83 -4.65
N SER A 91 8.03 -15.70 -5.58
CA SER A 91 6.69 -15.76 -6.18
C SER A 91 5.90 -16.81 -5.42
N LEU A 92 4.81 -16.39 -4.80
CA LEU A 92 3.83 -17.24 -4.14
C LEU A 92 2.62 -17.37 -5.07
N GLY A 93 1.83 -18.44 -4.93
CA GLY A 93 0.72 -18.73 -5.85
C GLY A 93 -0.30 -17.58 -5.99
N GLY A 94 -0.39 -16.68 -5.01
CA GLY A 94 -1.28 -15.51 -5.02
C GLY A 94 -0.58 -14.15 -4.96
N GLY A 95 0.76 -14.11 -4.96
CA GLY A 95 1.46 -12.87 -4.59
C GLY A 95 2.97 -12.92 -4.72
N TYR A 96 3.60 -11.86 -4.20
CA TYR A 96 5.05 -11.75 -4.13
C TYR A 96 5.48 -11.37 -2.72
N LEU A 97 6.62 -11.91 -2.34
CA LEU A 97 7.22 -11.68 -1.03
C LEU A 97 8.69 -11.33 -1.24
N LEU A 98 9.13 -10.23 -0.61
CA LEU A 98 10.53 -9.84 -0.57
C LEU A 98 11.11 -10.28 0.77
N GLN A 99 11.93 -11.33 0.72
CA GLN A 99 12.65 -11.87 1.86
C GLN A 99 13.95 -11.09 2.02
N THR A 100 14.11 -10.39 3.13
CA THR A 100 15.33 -9.65 3.41
C THR A 100 15.51 -9.45 4.92
N PRO A 101 16.74 -9.47 5.44
CA PRO A 101 16.94 -9.20 6.86
C PRO A 101 16.46 -7.78 7.20
N PRO A 102 15.67 -7.59 8.28
CA PRO A 102 15.10 -6.29 8.62
C PRO A 102 16.18 -5.21 8.83
N GLU A 103 17.35 -5.61 9.33
CA GLU A 103 18.51 -4.74 9.49
C GLU A 103 19.08 -4.21 8.18
N THR A 104 18.63 -4.66 7.01
CA THR A 104 19.08 -4.10 5.71
C THR A 104 18.21 -2.94 5.22
N VAL A 105 17.07 -2.69 5.87
CA VAL A 105 16.10 -1.68 5.46
C VAL A 105 16.04 -0.58 6.51
N ASP A 106 16.29 0.67 6.10
CA ASP A 106 16.27 1.83 6.99
C ASP A 106 14.95 1.99 7.75
N LEU A 107 13.82 1.65 7.13
CA LEU A 107 12.49 1.71 7.71
C LEU A 107 12.35 0.80 8.93
N PHE A 108 12.86 -0.43 8.86
CA PHE A 108 12.79 -1.36 10.00
C PHE A 108 13.78 -0.94 11.10
N ARG A 109 14.98 -0.46 10.73
CA ARG A 109 15.91 0.14 11.71
C ARG A 109 15.25 1.31 12.46
N PHE A 110 14.57 2.20 11.74
CA PHE A 110 13.87 3.34 12.33
C PHE A 110 12.70 2.89 13.21
N ARG A 111 11.86 1.96 12.74
CA ARG A 111 10.74 1.41 13.52
C ARG A 111 11.20 0.74 14.81
N ASN A 112 12.28 -0.04 14.76
CA ASN A 112 12.83 -0.70 15.94
C ASN A 112 13.38 0.33 16.94
N ALA A 113 14.14 1.32 16.47
CA ALA A 113 14.65 2.40 17.33
C ALA A 113 13.52 3.25 17.95
N ALA A 114 12.40 3.44 17.24
CA ALA A 114 11.23 4.16 17.76
C ALA A 114 10.42 3.34 18.78
N GLN A 115 10.54 2.00 18.75
CA GLN A 115 9.89 1.09 19.70
C GLN A 115 10.73 0.81 20.94
N GLU A 116 12.02 1.12 20.91
CA GLU A 116 12.82 1.10 22.13
C GLU A 116 12.17 2.06 23.14
N PRO A 117 11.79 1.56 24.34
CA PRO A 117 11.22 2.43 25.35
C PRO A 117 12.22 3.53 25.62
N CYS A 118 11.75 4.76 25.44
CA CYS A 118 12.45 5.97 25.80
C CYS A 118 13.02 5.77 27.20
N GLY A 119 14.34 5.59 27.32
CA GLY A 119 14.98 5.35 28.61
C GLY A 119 14.65 6.49 29.57
N PRO A 120 14.64 6.25 30.90
CA PRO A 120 14.42 7.30 31.89
C PRO A 120 15.57 8.32 31.81
N GLY A 121 15.44 9.32 30.95
CA GLY A 121 16.51 10.27 30.65
C GLY A 121 16.36 11.04 29.33
N SER A 122 15.41 10.74 28.46
CA SER A 122 15.14 11.61 27.32
C SER A 122 14.48 12.91 27.78
N PRO A 123 14.99 14.10 27.40
CA PRO A 123 14.33 15.35 27.69
C PRO A 123 12.96 15.30 27.03
N ALA A 124 11.94 15.38 27.87
CA ALA A 124 10.55 15.29 27.48
C ALA A 124 10.29 16.17 26.26
N ILE A 125 9.75 15.58 25.19
CA ILE A 125 8.92 16.33 24.24
C ILE A 125 7.64 16.67 25.01
N ARG A 126 7.74 17.62 25.93
CA ARG A 126 6.63 18.23 26.66
C ARG A 126 6.71 19.72 26.34
N GLN A 127 5.63 20.21 25.71
CA GLN A 127 5.32 21.60 25.36
C GLN A 127 5.81 22.11 23.98
N ALA A 128 5.05 21.85 22.90
CA ALA A 128 4.95 22.76 21.75
C ALA A 128 3.83 22.39 20.73
N ASN A 129 2.68 21.84 21.14
CA ASN A 129 1.59 21.53 20.19
C ASN A 129 0.18 21.92 20.67
N SER A 130 0.05 22.94 21.53
CA SER A 130 -1.25 23.53 21.87
C SER A 130 -1.63 24.76 21.04
N ASP A 131 -0.69 25.40 20.34
CA ASP A 131 -0.93 26.76 19.82
C ASP A 131 -1.22 26.80 18.32
N THR A 132 -1.05 25.69 17.60
CA THR A 132 -1.25 25.62 16.13
C THR A 132 -2.55 24.94 15.71
N TYR A 133 -3.22 24.23 16.62
CA TYR A 133 -4.60 23.77 16.39
C TYR A 133 -5.54 24.61 17.24
N GLY A 134 -6.04 25.68 16.63
CA GLY A 134 -7.11 26.48 17.18
C GLY A 134 -8.33 25.62 17.47
N GLN A 135 -8.54 25.36 18.76
CA GLN A 135 -9.81 25.16 19.45
C GLN A 135 -10.65 23.90 19.10
N PRO A 136 -11.50 23.48 20.05
CA PRO A 136 -12.05 22.14 20.15
C PRO A 136 -13.27 21.99 19.25
N TRP A 137 -13.45 20.78 18.73
CA TRP A 137 -14.67 20.33 18.07
C TRP A 137 -15.86 20.16 19.04
N GLU A 138 -15.80 20.72 20.24
CA GLU A 138 -16.88 20.73 21.23
C GLU A 138 -17.55 22.10 21.29
N SER A 139 -18.58 22.31 20.45
CA SER A 139 -19.76 23.16 20.73
C SER A 139 -20.77 23.05 19.59
N GLY A 140 -21.32 21.85 19.42
CA GLY A 140 -22.54 21.59 18.65
C GLY A 140 -23.75 21.37 19.55
N ALA A 141 -23.81 22.00 20.73
CA ALA A 141 -25.03 22.07 21.52
C ALA A 141 -26.05 22.91 20.74
N THR A 142 -26.83 22.25 19.89
CA THR A 142 -27.94 22.89 19.18
C THR A 142 -29.01 23.17 20.22
N THR A 143 -29.02 24.39 20.73
CA THR A 143 -30.16 24.94 21.48
C THR A 143 -31.38 24.85 20.57
N ARG A 144 -32.27 23.90 20.88
CA ARG A 144 -33.54 23.67 20.19
C ARG A 144 -34.40 24.94 20.30
N PRO A 145 -34.68 25.68 19.21
CA PRO A 145 -35.68 26.74 19.29
C PRO A 145 -37.06 26.10 19.46
N ARG A 146 -37.74 26.44 20.56
CA ARG A 146 -39.16 26.14 20.74
C ARG A 146 -39.94 26.84 19.62
N GLY A 147 -40.74 26.06 18.91
CA GLY A 147 -41.87 26.56 18.14
C GLY A 147 -41.55 26.90 16.68
N ARG A 148 -41.84 25.96 15.79
CA ARG A 148 -42.51 26.23 14.51
C ARG A 148 -43.15 24.92 14.03
N ARG A 149 -44.44 25.00 13.71
CA ARG A 149 -45.28 23.91 13.24
C ARG A 149 -44.71 23.33 11.95
N SER A 150 -44.62 22.00 11.87
CA SER A 150 -44.35 21.27 10.62
C SER A 150 -45.44 21.57 9.59
N PRO A 151 -45.10 21.98 8.36
CA PRO A 151 -45.96 21.71 7.22
C PRO A 151 -45.80 20.25 6.81
N ARG A 152 -46.94 19.62 6.52
CA ARG A 152 -47.12 18.22 6.13
C ARG A 152 -46.20 17.84 4.97
N SER A 153 -45.52 16.71 5.09
CA SER A 153 -44.87 16.00 3.98
C SER A 153 -45.92 15.62 2.93
N PRO A 154 -45.72 15.89 1.63
CA PRO A 154 -46.50 15.24 0.59
C PRO A 154 -45.97 13.81 0.41
N SER A 155 -46.88 12.85 0.61
CA SER A 155 -46.70 11.43 0.35
C SER A 155 -46.32 11.20 -1.12
N PHE A 156 -45.14 10.64 -1.37
CA PHE A 156 -44.81 10.09 -2.69
C PHE A 156 -45.31 8.63 -2.76
N PRO A 157 -46.09 8.24 -3.77
CA PRO A 157 -46.51 6.86 -3.97
C PRO A 157 -45.33 5.97 -4.44
N PRO A 158 -45.35 4.67 -4.14
CA PRO A 158 -44.29 3.75 -4.56
C PRO A 158 -44.29 3.52 -6.07
N SER A 159 -43.09 3.53 -6.66
CA SER A 159 -42.85 3.19 -8.06
C SER A 159 -43.18 1.71 -8.37
N PRO A 160 -43.77 1.39 -9.54
CA PRO A 160 -44.09 0.03 -9.93
C PRO A 160 -42.85 -0.81 -10.32
N PRO A 161 -42.90 -2.15 -10.20
CA PRO A 161 -41.80 -3.06 -10.53
C PRO A 161 -41.55 -3.27 -12.04
N LYS A 162 -40.33 -3.71 -12.34
CA LYS A 162 -39.66 -3.87 -13.65
C LYS A 162 -40.40 -4.81 -14.63
N PRO A 163 -40.28 -4.61 -15.96
CA PRO A 163 -40.61 -5.64 -16.93
C PRO A 163 -39.51 -6.70 -17.06
N VAL A 164 -39.93 -7.95 -17.02
CA VAL A 164 -39.15 -9.18 -17.18
C VAL A 164 -38.89 -9.39 -18.68
N ARG A 165 -37.62 -9.51 -19.09
CA ARG A 165 -37.30 -9.91 -20.47
C ARG A 165 -37.55 -11.41 -20.63
N HIS A 166 -38.59 -11.76 -21.38
CA HIS A 166 -38.80 -13.12 -21.89
C HIS A 166 -37.72 -13.44 -22.93
N CYS A 167 -36.92 -14.47 -22.68
CA CYS A 167 -36.14 -15.15 -23.72
C CYS A 167 -37.10 -15.92 -24.63
N SER A 168 -37.29 -15.44 -25.85
CA SER A 168 -37.94 -16.19 -26.92
C SER A 168 -37.00 -17.32 -27.36
N ARG A 169 -37.32 -18.55 -26.97
CA ARG A 169 -37.00 -19.74 -27.77
C ARG A 169 -37.66 -19.55 -29.12
N ASN A 170 -36.87 -19.52 -30.20
CA ASN A 170 -37.21 -20.09 -31.52
C ASN A 170 -36.05 -19.81 -32.47
N GLY A 171 -35.46 -20.88 -32.98
CA GLY A 171 -34.36 -20.84 -33.95
C GLY A 171 -33.71 -22.20 -34.14
N CYS A 172 -34.52 -23.27 -34.16
CA CYS A 172 -34.16 -24.49 -34.88
C CYS A 172 -34.62 -24.29 -36.33
N GLY A 173 -33.70 -24.48 -37.26
CA GLY A 173 -33.89 -24.46 -38.70
C GLY A 173 -32.56 -24.79 -39.34
#